data_AF-A0A1A9MCM1-F1
#
_entry.id   AF-A0A1A9MCM1-F1
#
_cell.length_a   1.000
_cell.length_b   1.000
_cell.length_c   1.000
_cell.angle_alpha   90.00
_cell.angle_beta   90.00
_cell.angle_gamma   90.00
#
_symmetry.space_group_name_H-M   'P 1'
#
loop_
_entity.id
_entity.type
_entity.pdbx_description
1 polymer ?
#
loop_
_entity_poly.entity_id
_entity_poly.type
_entity_poly.pdbx_seq_one_letter_code
_entity_poly.pdbx_strand_id
1 'polypeptide(L)'
;MADPQAAESKKKALELNQFQCVLDVWPEAFPAPASALEQPKEPAADIRFRLADGSSYAVEITQLLRSEGKERLRAREKLLVALRPRLARLLPKVRVSLSFADGALPGLAEAVEQIEYLLRPHASMKEPHIVIRSGLPAFISHVQLWPSDQQGVLSGGDFKVTALVRDQVAQCIGRKHRNISGYRAHADAVALLIYCPMAPSLAQHAIPAEAIGGSFVHDFERVVLYAEENGRQGMIWR
;
A
#
# COMPACT_ATOMS: atom_id res chain seq x y z
N MET A 1 -8.93 19.93 -21.94
CA MET A 1 -8.23 20.37 -20.71
C MET A 1 -9.11 19.99 -19.52
N ALA A 2 -8.57 19.37 -18.48
CA ALA A 2 -9.37 18.98 -17.31
C ALA A 2 -9.67 20.24 -16.46
N ASP A 3 -10.92 20.35 -16.00
CA ASP A 3 -11.37 21.43 -15.12
C ASP A 3 -10.61 21.39 -13.76
N PRO A 4 -9.86 22.45 -13.40
CA PRO A 4 -9.12 22.51 -12.14
C PRO A 4 -9.98 22.31 -10.90
N GLN A 5 -11.23 22.79 -10.92
CA GLN A 5 -12.15 22.67 -9.78
C GLN A 5 -12.62 21.22 -9.60
N ALA A 6 -12.81 20.50 -10.71
CA ALA A 6 -13.13 19.08 -10.69
C ALA A 6 -11.93 18.23 -10.22
N ALA A 7 -10.70 18.64 -10.52
CA ALA A 7 -9.49 17.95 -10.05
C ALA A 7 -9.28 18.12 -8.54
N GLU A 8 -9.45 19.35 -8.01
CA GLU A 8 -9.35 19.63 -6.58
C GLU A 8 -10.43 18.88 -5.79
N SER A 9 -11.67 18.86 -6.27
CA SER A 9 -12.77 18.15 -5.62
C SER A 9 -12.52 16.64 -5.56
N LYS A 10 -11.96 16.05 -6.61
CA LYS A 10 -11.57 14.63 -6.64
C LYS A 10 -10.43 14.31 -5.68
N LYS A 11 -9.44 15.20 -5.59
CA LYS A 11 -8.31 15.07 -4.63
C LYS A 11 -8.86 15.06 -3.20
N LYS A 12 -9.66 16.06 -2.83
CA LYS A 12 -10.29 16.16 -1.51
C LYS A 12 -11.14 14.94 -1.16
N ALA A 13 -11.98 14.48 -2.09
CA ALA A 13 -12.79 13.28 -1.87
C ALA A 13 -11.92 12.03 -1.63
N LEU A 14 -10.79 11.89 -2.34
CA LEU A 14 -9.86 10.78 -2.16
C LEU A 14 -9.18 10.84 -0.79
N GLU A 15 -8.70 12.00 -0.37
CA GLU A 15 -8.05 12.22 0.94
C GLU A 15 -8.99 11.92 2.11
N LEU A 16 -10.25 12.38 2.02
CA LEU A 16 -11.26 12.08 3.02
C LEU A 16 -11.53 10.57 3.12
N ASN A 17 -11.72 9.90 1.97
CA ASN A 17 -11.94 8.45 1.93
C ASN A 17 -10.76 7.67 2.52
N GLN A 18 -9.53 8.11 2.25
CA GLN A 18 -8.31 7.50 2.81
C GLN A 18 -8.26 7.64 4.32
N PHE A 19 -8.48 8.85 4.83
CA PHE A 19 -8.48 9.09 6.28
C PHE A 19 -9.58 8.28 6.99
N GLN A 20 -10.80 8.27 6.42
CA GLN A 20 -11.91 7.50 6.96
C GLN A 20 -11.61 6.00 6.98
N CYS A 21 -11.01 5.47 5.91
CA CYS A 21 -10.57 4.07 5.85
C CYS A 21 -9.59 3.73 6.98
N VAL A 22 -8.67 4.63 7.32
CA VAL A 22 -7.75 4.41 8.45
C VAL A 22 -8.51 4.41 9.77
N LEU A 23 -9.40 5.38 10.01
CA LEU A 23 -10.16 5.45 11.26
C LEU A 23 -11.08 4.24 11.49
N ASP A 24 -11.71 3.76 10.42
CA ASP A 24 -12.64 2.63 10.50
C ASP A 24 -11.92 1.31 10.85
N VAL A 25 -10.63 1.20 10.53
CA VAL A 25 -9.87 -0.04 10.70
C VAL A 25 -8.82 0.04 11.81
N TRP A 26 -8.27 1.21 12.06
CA TRP A 26 -7.27 1.48 13.08
C TRP A 26 -7.60 2.77 13.82
N PRO A 27 -8.68 2.77 14.63
CA PRO A 27 -9.17 3.99 15.29
C PRO A 27 -8.14 4.61 16.24
N GLU A 28 -7.19 3.82 16.77
CA GLU A 28 -6.12 4.32 17.64
C GLU A 28 -4.98 5.04 16.89
N ALA A 29 -4.97 5.00 15.55
CA ALA A 29 -3.97 5.68 14.73
C ALA A 29 -3.97 7.19 14.95
N PHE A 30 -5.15 7.77 15.20
CA PHE A 30 -5.35 9.19 15.46
C PHE A 30 -6.23 9.41 16.70
N PRO A 31 -6.17 10.58 17.35
CA PRO A 31 -7.15 10.94 18.36
C PRO A 31 -8.57 10.92 17.80
N ALA A 32 -9.54 10.53 18.62
CA ALA A 32 -10.94 10.50 18.23
C ALA A 32 -11.48 11.92 17.94
N PRO A 33 -12.10 12.15 16.76
CA PRO A 33 -12.73 13.44 16.46
C PRO A 33 -13.93 13.72 17.38
N ALA A 34 -13.95 14.91 17.99
CA ALA A 34 -15.09 15.44 18.73
C ALA A 34 -15.99 16.35 17.87
N SER A 35 -15.55 16.67 16.65
CA SER A 35 -16.33 17.40 15.63
C SER A 35 -16.38 16.63 14.31
N ALA A 36 -17.19 17.12 13.38
CA ALA A 36 -17.12 16.70 11.99
C ALA A 36 -15.72 16.98 11.41
N LEU A 37 -15.33 16.16 10.42
CA LEU A 37 -14.10 16.34 9.65
C LEU A 37 -14.26 17.49 8.67
N GLU A 38 -13.31 18.41 8.68
CA GLU A 38 -13.22 19.55 7.76
C GLU A 38 -12.09 19.34 6.75
N GLN A 39 -12.29 19.83 5.51
CA GLN A 39 -11.26 19.85 4.46
C GLN A 39 -10.91 21.31 4.11
N PRO A 40 -10.07 21.98 4.94
CA PRO A 40 -9.77 23.39 4.73
C PRO A 40 -9.02 23.60 3.41
N LYS A 41 -8.95 24.86 2.96
CA LYS A 41 -8.12 25.21 1.81
C LYS A 41 -6.66 25.33 2.24
N GLU A 42 -5.74 25.07 1.32
CA GLU A 42 -4.32 25.38 1.51
C GLU A 42 -4.18 26.85 1.97
N PRO A 43 -3.27 27.14 2.92
CA PRO A 43 -2.13 26.33 3.35
C PRO A 43 -2.38 25.40 4.54
N ALA A 44 -3.63 25.21 4.99
CA ALA A 44 -3.95 24.24 6.03
C ALA A 44 -3.75 22.79 5.56
N ALA A 45 -3.58 21.87 6.51
CA ALA A 45 -3.47 20.44 6.19
C ALA A 45 -4.78 19.86 5.65
N ASP A 46 -4.71 18.74 4.94
CA ASP A 46 -5.81 18.19 4.15
C ASP A 46 -7.10 17.89 4.96
N ILE A 47 -6.97 17.46 6.22
CA ILE A 47 -8.08 17.20 7.15
C ILE A 47 -7.88 17.97 8.45
N ARG A 48 -8.97 18.48 9.04
CA ARG A 48 -8.98 19.12 10.36
C ARG A 48 -10.22 18.71 11.18
N PHE A 49 -10.06 18.57 12.48
CA PHE A 49 -11.17 18.34 13.41
C PHE A 49 -10.81 18.83 14.82
N ARG A 50 -11.81 18.93 15.70
CA ARG A 50 -11.63 19.28 17.12
C ARG A 50 -11.46 18.03 17.98
N LEU A 51 -10.63 18.14 19.01
CA LEU A 51 -10.55 17.16 20.09
C LEU A 51 -11.55 17.50 21.22
N ALA A 52 -11.73 16.56 22.14
CA ALA A 52 -12.65 16.71 23.27
C ALA A 52 -12.31 17.88 24.20
N ASP A 53 -11.03 18.29 24.26
CA ASP A 53 -10.56 19.45 25.02
C ASP A 53 -10.75 20.79 24.28
N GLY A 54 -11.32 20.74 23.07
CA GLY A 54 -11.56 21.91 22.21
C GLY A 54 -10.36 22.32 21.35
N SER A 55 -9.20 21.69 21.48
CA SER A 55 -8.05 21.93 20.61
C SER A 55 -8.31 21.47 19.17
N SER A 56 -7.63 22.11 18.21
CA SER A 56 -7.69 21.77 16.79
C SER A 56 -6.59 20.78 16.42
N TYR A 57 -6.96 19.66 15.84
CA TYR A 57 -6.06 18.63 15.32
C TYR A 57 -6.16 18.57 13.79
N ALA A 58 -5.02 18.54 13.11
CA ALA A 58 -4.94 18.48 11.67
C ALA A 58 -4.11 17.30 11.18
N VAL A 59 -4.48 16.77 10.02
CA VAL A 59 -3.82 15.63 9.39
C VAL A 59 -3.48 15.99 7.95
N GLU A 60 -2.20 16.00 7.65
CA GLU A 60 -1.69 16.07 6.28
C GLU A 60 -1.67 14.66 5.69
N ILE A 61 -2.14 14.50 4.47
CA ILE A 61 -2.23 13.20 3.80
C ILE A 61 -1.27 13.18 2.61
N THR A 62 -0.57 12.06 2.48
CA THR A 62 0.28 11.82 1.32
C THR A 62 0.22 10.37 0.93
N GLN A 63 0.33 10.11 -0.37
CA GLN A 63 0.32 8.76 -0.89
C GLN A 63 1.72 8.36 -1.27
N LEU A 64 2.13 7.18 -0.81
CA LEU A 64 3.35 6.55 -1.25
C LEU A 64 2.99 5.44 -2.22
N LEU A 65 3.13 5.76 -3.51
CA LEU A 65 3.00 4.81 -4.60
C LEU A 65 4.38 4.19 -4.86
N ARG A 66 4.43 2.92 -5.26
CA ARG A 66 5.66 2.39 -5.87
C ARG A 66 6.03 3.25 -7.07
N SER A 67 7.32 3.40 -7.33
CA SER A 67 7.86 3.96 -8.57
C SER A 67 7.59 3.09 -9.80
N GLU A 68 6.61 2.17 -9.74
CA GLU A 68 6.12 1.49 -10.92
C GLU A 68 5.42 2.52 -11.81
N GLY A 69 5.99 2.75 -12.99
CA GLY A 69 5.29 3.50 -14.03
C GLY A 69 3.92 2.85 -14.29
N LYS A 70 2.90 3.67 -14.58
CA LYS A 70 1.51 3.22 -14.86
C LYS A 70 1.43 2.05 -15.86
N GLU A 71 2.39 1.97 -16.77
CA GLU A 71 2.50 0.90 -17.76
C GLU A 71 2.85 -0.46 -17.13
N ARG A 72 3.77 -0.49 -16.16
CA ARG A 72 4.18 -1.72 -15.47
C ARG A 72 3.05 -2.28 -14.62
N LEU A 73 2.35 -1.39 -13.90
CA LEU A 73 1.16 -1.74 -13.13
C LEU A 73 0.11 -2.45 -14.00
N ARG A 74 -0.24 -1.85 -15.13
CA ARG A 74 -1.21 -2.40 -16.09
C ARG A 74 -0.75 -3.72 -16.70
N ALA A 75 0.56 -3.87 -16.98
CA ALA A 75 1.11 -5.11 -17.51
C ALA A 75 0.99 -6.27 -16.51
N ARG A 76 1.27 -6.01 -15.22
CA ARG A 76 1.10 -6.98 -14.13
C ARG A 76 -0.36 -7.35 -13.90
N GLU A 77 -1.28 -6.39 -13.91
CA GLU A 77 -2.72 -6.66 -13.80
C GLU A 77 -3.20 -7.57 -14.92
N LYS A 78 -2.81 -7.29 -16.17
CA LYS A 78 -3.14 -8.12 -17.34
C LYS A 78 -2.62 -9.56 -17.17
N LEU A 79 -1.40 -9.71 -16.66
CA LEU A 79 -0.80 -11.01 -16.40
C LEU A 79 -1.59 -11.80 -15.34
N LEU A 80 -1.93 -11.18 -14.21
CA LEU A 80 -2.69 -11.84 -13.14
C LEU A 80 -4.09 -12.28 -13.62
N VAL A 81 -4.76 -11.42 -14.40
CA VAL A 81 -6.06 -11.75 -15.01
C VAL A 81 -5.93 -12.95 -15.97
N ALA A 82 -4.88 -12.99 -16.79
CA ALA A 82 -4.65 -14.10 -17.72
C ALA A 82 -4.30 -15.42 -17.00
N LEU A 83 -3.58 -15.35 -15.89
CA LEU A 83 -3.17 -16.52 -15.10
C LEU A 83 -4.31 -17.14 -14.30
N ARG A 84 -5.26 -16.33 -13.81
CA ARG A 84 -6.33 -16.79 -12.91
C ARG A 84 -7.08 -18.04 -13.38
N PRO A 85 -7.65 -18.10 -14.60
CA PRO A 85 -8.38 -19.29 -15.05
C PRO A 85 -7.46 -20.49 -15.32
N ARG A 86 -6.19 -20.23 -15.66
CA ARG A 86 -5.19 -21.27 -15.96
C ARG A 86 -4.70 -21.97 -14.69
N LEU A 87 -4.31 -21.17 -13.70
CA LEU A 87 -3.84 -21.69 -12.40
C LEU A 87 -4.96 -22.35 -11.60
N ALA A 88 -6.21 -21.87 -11.71
CA ALA A 88 -7.38 -22.55 -11.14
C ALA A 88 -7.54 -24.00 -11.64
N ARG A 89 -7.18 -24.27 -12.90
CA ARG A 89 -7.20 -25.61 -13.49
C ARG A 89 -5.97 -26.43 -13.10
N LEU A 90 -4.79 -25.80 -13.09
CA LEU A 90 -3.52 -26.47 -12.82
C LEU A 90 -3.38 -26.87 -11.34
N LEU A 91 -3.84 -26.01 -10.43
CA LEU A 91 -3.68 -26.13 -8.99
C LEU A 91 -5.04 -25.95 -8.29
N PRO A 92 -5.95 -26.94 -8.40
CA PRO A 92 -7.28 -26.82 -7.81
C PRO A 92 -7.19 -26.76 -6.28
N LYS A 93 -7.97 -25.86 -5.67
CA LYS A 93 -7.99 -25.58 -4.21
C LYS A 93 -6.66 -25.08 -3.63
N VAL A 94 -5.81 -24.54 -4.49
CA VAL A 94 -4.58 -23.86 -4.09
C VAL A 94 -4.73 -22.39 -4.41
N ARG A 95 -4.35 -21.54 -3.46
CA ARG A 95 -4.14 -20.13 -3.74
C ARG A 95 -2.69 -19.92 -4.11
N VAL A 96 -2.49 -19.15 -5.18
CA VAL A 96 -1.18 -18.83 -5.71
C VAL A 96 -0.91 -17.36 -5.47
N SER A 97 0.25 -17.08 -4.93
CA SER A 97 0.76 -15.74 -4.69
C SER A 97 2.02 -15.53 -5.51
N LEU A 98 2.07 -14.43 -6.26
CA LEU A 98 3.17 -14.08 -7.15
C LEU A 98 3.78 -12.74 -6.79
N SER A 99 5.09 -12.74 -6.53
CA SER A 99 5.87 -11.54 -6.23
C SER A 99 6.71 -11.17 -7.43
N PHE A 100 6.66 -9.92 -7.88
CA PHE A 100 7.38 -9.46 -9.07
C PHE A 100 8.71 -8.78 -8.72
N ALA A 101 9.74 -9.00 -9.54
CA ALA A 101 11.00 -8.24 -9.47
C ALA A 101 10.86 -6.86 -10.16
N ASP A 102 11.77 -5.93 -9.87
CA ASP A 102 11.70 -4.52 -10.35
C ASP A 102 12.02 -4.31 -11.85
N GLY A 103 12.03 -5.40 -12.63
CA GLY A 103 12.27 -5.41 -14.08
C GLY A 103 11.01 -5.28 -14.95
N ALA A 104 11.24 -5.21 -16.26
CA ALA A 104 10.16 -5.32 -17.24
C ALA A 104 9.58 -6.74 -17.25
N LEU A 105 8.27 -6.86 -17.45
CA LEU A 105 7.66 -8.15 -17.74
C LEU A 105 8.02 -8.59 -19.16
N PRO A 106 8.24 -9.89 -19.40
CA PRO A 106 8.27 -10.43 -20.76
C PRO A 106 6.89 -10.30 -21.43
N GLY A 107 6.82 -10.70 -22.70
CA GLY A 107 5.53 -10.74 -23.41
C GLY A 107 4.50 -11.56 -22.65
N LEU A 108 3.23 -11.15 -22.65
CA LEU A 108 2.18 -11.77 -21.82
C LEU A 108 2.11 -13.31 -21.98
N ALA A 109 2.20 -13.81 -23.21
CA ALA A 109 2.16 -15.25 -23.49
C ALA A 109 3.35 -16.00 -22.86
N GLU A 110 4.55 -15.44 -23.01
CA GLU A 110 5.79 -15.97 -22.44
C GLU A 110 5.74 -15.94 -20.90
N ALA A 111 5.29 -14.83 -20.31
CA ALA A 111 5.15 -14.69 -18.86
C ALA A 111 4.20 -15.75 -18.27
N VAL A 112 3.08 -16.00 -18.94
CA VAL A 112 2.11 -17.02 -18.55
C VAL A 112 2.72 -18.42 -18.64
N GLU A 113 3.39 -18.74 -19.76
CA GLU A 113 4.00 -20.05 -19.98
C GLU A 113 5.09 -20.36 -18.94
N GLN A 114 5.95 -19.39 -18.64
CA GLN A 114 7.01 -19.55 -17.64
C GLN A 114 6.44 -19.80 -16.24
N ILE A 115 5.35 -19.14 -15.85
CA ILE A 115 4.68 -19.35 -14.57
C ILE A 115 3.97 -20.71 -14.52
N GLU A 116 3.27 -21.10 -15.58
CA GLU A 116 2.64 -22.42 -15.66
C GLU A 116 3.67 -23.55 -15.60
N TYR A 117 4.80 -23.39 -16.30
CA TYR A 117 5.89 -24.35 -16.28
C TYR A 117 6.50 -24.48 -14.87
N LEU A 118 6.75 -23.36 -14.20
CA LEU A 118 7.24 -23.31 -12.82
C LEU A 118 6.30 -24.05 -11.85
N LEU A 119 4.99 -23.89 -12.04
CA LEU A 119 3.97 -24.41 -11.10
C LEU A 119 3.48 -25.82 -11.42
N ARG A 120 3.72 -26.32 -12.63
CA ARG A 120 3.28 -27.65 -13.08
C ARG A 120 3.74 -28.80 -12.17
N PRO A 121 4.97 -28.83 -11.62
CA PRO A 121 5.41 -29.86 -10.68
C PRO A 121 4.56 -29.92 -9.40
N HIS A 122 3.76 -28.89 -9.13
CA HIS A 122 2.96 -28.77 -7.92
C HIS A 122 1.49 -29.16 -8.11
N ALA A 123 1.08 -29.53 -9.34
CA ALA A 123 -0.32 -29.79 -9.71
C ALA A 123 -1.00 -30.93 -8.92
N SER A 124 -0.23 -31.92 -8.46
CA SER A 124 -0.74 -33.08 -7.74
C SER A 124 -0.73 -32.95 -6.21
N MET A 125 -0.28 -31.81 -5.67
CA MET A 125 -0.21 -31.63 -4.22
C MET A 125 -1.56 -31.30 -3.62
N LYS A 126 -1.90 -32.00 -2.52
CA LYS A 126 -3.18 -31.87 -1.83
C LYS A 126 -3.21 -30.72 -0.82
N GLU A 127 -2.09 -30.46 -0.15
CA GLU A 127 -1.98 -29.43 0.91
C GLU A 127 -0.62 -28.71 0.79
N PRO A 128 -0.42 -27.88 -0.25
CA PRO A 128 0.87 -27.25 -0.45
C PRO A 128 1.08 -26.12 0.56
N HIS A 129 2.16 -26.16 1.36
CA HIS A 129 2.65 -25.01 2.11
C HIS A 129 4.05 -24.67 1.60
N ILE A 130 4.12 -24.03 0.43
CA ILE A 130 5.37 -23.91 -0.34
C ILE A 130 5.74 -22.46 -0.56
N VAL A 131 7.02 -22.17 -0.37
CA VAL A 131 7.65 -20.91 -0.71
C VAL A 131 8.82 -21.19 -1.65
N ILE A 132 8.72 -20.70 -2.89
CA ILE A 132 9.77 -20.84 -3.92
C ILE A 132 10.53 -19.53 -4.01
N ARG A 133 11.86 -19.59 -3.89
CA ARG A 133 12.75 -18.41 -3.88
C ARG A 133 13.93 -18.50 -4.86
N SER A 134 14.11 -19.64 -5.51
CA SER A 134 15.24 -19.92 -6.40
C SER A 134 14.77 -20.65 -7.64
N GLY A 135 15.49 -20.50 -8.75
CA GLY A 135 15.08 -21.07 -10.04
C GLY A 135 13.83 -20.41 -10.62
N LEU A 136 13.54 -19.17 -10.22
CA LEU A 136 12.40 -18.40 -10.68
C LEU A 136 12.72 -17.67 -11.98
N PRO A 137 11.72 -17.43 -12.84
CA PRO A 137 11.83 -16.46 -13.92
C PRO A 137 12.36 -15.11 -13.43
N ALA A 138 13.19 -14.43 -14.22
CA ALA A 138 13.86 -13.18 -13.80
C ALA A 138 12.90 -12.05 -13.36
N PHE A 139 11.64 -12.08 -13.82
CA PHE A 139 10.61 -11.10 -13.47
C PHE A 139 9.79 -11.48 -12.23
N ILE A 140 10.04 -12.65 -11.63
CA ILE A 140 9.41 -13.16 -10.42
C ILE A 140 10.45 -13.24 -9.32
N SER A 141 10.19 -12.57 -8.20
CA SER A 141 11.07 -12.61 -7.04
C SER A 141 10.75 -13.79 -6.13
N HIS A 142 9.46 -14.14 -5.98
CA HIS A 142 9.00 -15.19 -5.07
C HIS A 142 7.64 -15.75 -5.50
N VAL A 143 7.36 -17.01 -5.15
CA VAL A 143 6.06 -17.65 -5.35
C VAL A 143 5.63 -18.38 -4.08
N GLN A 144 4.35 -18.29 -3.74
CA GLN A 144 3.78 -19.03 -2.62
C GLN A 144 2.52 -19.79 -3.02
N LEU A 145 2.38 -20.96 -2.42
CA LEU A 145 1.26 -21.87 -2.60
C LEU A 145 0.73 -22.24 -1.22
N TRP A 146 -0.57 -22.05 -1.00
CA TRP A 146 -1.28 -22.51 0.19
C TRP A 146 -2.61 -23.17 -0.15
N PRO A 147 -3.07 -24.16 0.65
CA PRO A 147 -4.42 -24.67 0.51
C PRO A 147 -5.43 -23.55 0.76
N SER A 148 -6.48 -23.50 -0.05
CA SER A 148 -7.53 -22.49 0.08
C SER A 148 -8.81 -22.95 -0.62
N ASP A 149 -9.93 -22.86 0.09
CA ASP A 149 -11.26 -23.09 -0.48
C ASP A 149 -11.66 -21.99 -1.48
N GLN A 150 -11.04 -20.81 -1.35
CA GLN A 150 -11.15 -19.72 -2.31
C GLN A 150 -9.97 -19.78 -3.29
N GLN A 151 -10.22 -20.23 -4.52
CA GLN A 151 -9.20 -20.22 -5.57
C GLN A 151 -8.89 -18.78 -6.01
N GLY A 152 -7.60 -18.46 -6.09
CA GLY A 152 -7.18 -17.12 -6.45
C GLY A 152 -5.70 -17.08 -6.83
N VAL A 153 -5.41 -16.29 -7.85
CA VAL A 153 -4.06 -15.81 -8.12
C VAL A 153 -4.01 -14.40 -7.57
N LEU A 154 -3.16 -14.19 -6.58
CA LEU A 154 -2.92 -12.90 -5.98
C LEU A 154 -1.55 -12.40 -6.42
N SER A 155 -1.47 -11.10 -6.65
CA SER A 155 -0.18 -10.44 -6.49
C SER A 155 0.21 -10.52 -5.02
N GLY A 156 1.49 -10.74 -4.75
CA GLY A 156 2.07 -10.65 -3.41
C GLY A 156 1.97 -11.89 -2.57
N GLY A 157 3.02 -12.15 -1.82
CA GLY A 157 3.12 -13.21 -0.83
C GLY A 157 3.53 -12.70 0.54
N ASP A 158 3.11 -13.46 1.55
CA ASP A 158 3.52 -13.33 2.93
C ASP A 158 5.04 -13.52 3.03
N PHE A 159 5.74 -12.43 3.37
CA PHE A 159 7.16 -12.36 3.76
C PHE A 159 8.22 -12.07 2.68
N LYS A 160 9.07 -11.09 3.07
CA LYS A 160 10.13 -10.39 2.32
C LYS A 160 9.63 -9.53 1.16
N VAL A 161 8.75 -8.63 1.59
CA VAL A 161 8.50 -7.33 0.99
C VAL A 161 9.80 -6.62 0.66
N THR A 162 9.93 -6.12 -0.57
CA THR A 162 10.82 -4.99 -0.87
C THR A 162 10.43 -3.89 0.11
N ALA A 163 11.20 -3.79 1.19
CA ALA A 163 11.07 -2.78 2.22
C ALA A 163 10.65 -1.48 1.54
N LEU A 164 9.55 -0.89 1.97
CA LEU A 164 9.31 0.50 1.67
C LEU A 164 10.58 1.21 2.13
N VAL A 165 11.40 1.65 1.17
CA VAL A 165 12.80 1.99 1.45
C VAL A 165 12.72 3.09 2.49
N ARG A 166 13.39 2.92 3.63
CA ARG A 166 13.42 3.90 4.72
C ARG A 166 13.64 5.32 4.18
N ASP A 167 14.41 5.44 3.10
CA ASP A 167 14.67 6.68 2.36
C ASP A 167 13.44 7.30 1.69
N GLN A 168 12.51 6.50 1.16
CA GLN A 168 11.25 7.00 0.60
C GLN A 168 10.32 7.55 1.69
N VAL A 169 10.22 6.86 2.84
CA VAL A 169 9.52 7.40 4.02
C VAL A 169 10.18 8.69 4.47
N ALA A 170 11.51 8.67 4.66
CA ALA A 170 12.28 9.83 5.12
C ALA A 170 12.13 11.02 4.17
N GLN A 171 12.17 10.77 2.85
CA GLN A 171 11.98 11.81 1.84
C GLN A 171 10.56 12.37 1.89
N CYS A 172 9.55 11.51 2.07
CA CYS A 172 8.16 11.91 2.18
C CYS A 172 7.93 12.80 3.42
N ILE A 173 8.36 12.32 4.60
CA ILE A 173 8.34 13.06 5.86
C ILE A 173 9.09 14.38 5.69
N GLY A 174 10.32 14.37 5.20
CA GLY A 174 11.15 15.56 5.02
C GLY A 174 10.53 16.58 4.07
N ARG A 175 9.84 16.14 3.00
CA ARG A 175 9.12 17.06 2.10
C ARG A 175 7.97 17.76 2.81
N LYS A 176 7.16 17.02 3.58
CA LYS A 176 5.97 17.56 4.28
C LYS A 176 6.35 18.36 5.52
N HIS A 177 7.39 17.95 6.24
CA HIS A 177 7.93 18.65 7.40
C HIS A 177 8.32 20.11 7.08
N ARG A 178 8.83 20.39 5.87
CA ARG A 178 9.13 21.78 5.45
C ARG A 178 7.92 22.72 5.45
N ASN A 179 6.70 22.20 5.40
CA ASN A 179 5.47 22.98 5.40
C ASN A 179 4.78 23.01 6.78
N ILE A 180 5.36 22.37 7.80
CA ILE A 180 4.66 22.16 9.07
C ILE A 180 4.29 23.45 9.80
N SER A 181 5.10 24.49 9.68
CA SER A 181 4.81 25.81 10.25
C SER A 181 3.54 26.42 9.66
N GLY A 182 3.28 26.20 8.37
CA GLY A 182 2.03 26.62 7.72
C GLY A 182 0.83 25.86 8.25
N TYR A 183 0.95 24.55 8.44
CA TYR A 183 -0.12 23.74 9.03
C TYR A 183 -0.42 24.14 10.48
N ARG A 184 0.62 24.37 11.30
CA ARG A 184 0.50 24.81 12.71
C ARG A 184 -0.08 26.21 12.89
N ALA A 185 -0.10 27.05 11.84
CA ALA A 185 -0.83 28.31 11.89
C ALA A 185 -2.36 28.12 11.91
N HIS A 186 -2.85 26.91 11.59
CA HIS A 186 -4.28 26.60 11.44
C HIS A 186 -4.78 25.47 12.34
N ALA A 187 -3.89 24.87 13.15
CA ALA A 187 -4.20 23.82 14.11
C ALA A 187 -3.17 23.78 15.24
N ASP A 188 -3.61 23.34 16.43
CA ASP A 188 -2.76 23.24 17.62
C ASP A 188 -1.81 22.03 17.53
N ALA A 189 -2.24 20.97 16.84
CA ALA A 189 -1.50 19.74 16.63
C ALA A 189 -1.61 19.29 15.16
N VAL A 190 -0.50 18.78 14.60
CA VAL A 190 -0.44 18.32 13.20
C VAL A 190 0.19 16.94 13.12
N ALA A 191 -0.49 16.02 12.45
CA ALA A 191 0.00 14.70 12.12
C ALA A 191 0.17 14.51 10.60
N LEU A 192 0.95 13.50 10.22
CA LEU A 192 1.12 13.09 8.83
C LEU A 192 0.58 11.66 8.64
N LEU A 193 -0.31 11.46 7.68
CA LEU A 193 -0.73 10.16 7.19
C LEU A 193 -0.03 9.85 5.87
N ILE A 194 0.79 8.79 5.86
CA ILE A 194 1.35 8.18 4.66
C ILE A 194 0.48 6.99 4.28
N TYR A 195 -0.32 7.15 3.24
CA TYR A 195 -1.26 6.14 2.74
C TYR A 195 -0.63 5.31 1.61
N CYS A 196 -0.64 3.99 1.78
CA CYS A 196 -0.20 3.03 0.77
C CYS A 196 -1.42 2.23 0.26
N PRO A 197 -2.01 2.61 -0.90
CA PRO A 197 -3.20 1.95 -1.42
C PRO A 197 -2.90 0.53 -1.94
N MET A 198 -3.89 -0.38 -1.84
CA MET A 198 -3.86 -1.66 -2.53
C MET A 198 -4.08 -1.42 -4.03
N ALA A 199 -3.02 -1.41 -4.84
CA ALA A 199 -3.23 -1.59 -6.27
C ALA A 199 -3.49 -3.09 -6.54
N PRO A 200 -4.43 -3.46 -7.43
CA PRO A 200 -4.76 -4.86 -7.75
C PRO A 200 -3.58 -5.72 -8.27
N SER A 201 -2.42 -5.13 -8.50
CA SER A 201 -1.16 -5.80 -8.87
C SER A 201 0.02 -5.51 -7.93
N LEU A 202 -0.22 -4.97 -6.73
CA LEU A 202 0.81 -4.51 -5.80
C LEU A 202 0.49 -4.82 -4.33
N ALA A 203 -0.02 -6.01 -4.05
CA ALA A 203 0.23 -6.57 -2.74
C ALA A 203 1.74 -6.89 -2.70
N GLN A 204 2.56 -6.10 -1.98
CA GLN A 204 3.77 -6.51 -1.25
C GLN A 204 4.36 -5.33 -0.43
N HIS A 205 3.64 -4.72 0.50
CA HIS A 205 4.23 -3.77 1.45
C HIS A 205 3.97 -4.17 2.91
N ALA A 206 4.70 -5.16 3.44
CA ALA A 206 5.00 -5.25 4.87
C ALA A 206 5.88 -4.06 5.27
N ILE A 207 5.54 -3.45 6.40
CA ILE A 207 6.41 -2.46 7.01
C ILE A 207 7.69 -3.20 7.42
N PRO A 208 8.88 -2.79 6.92
CA PRO A 208 10.09 -3.51 7.23
C PRO A 208 10.34 -3.46 8.73
N ALA A 209 10.81 -4.57 9.31
CA ALA A 209 11.22 -4.63 10.71
C ALA A 209 12.28 -3.55 11.06
N GLU A 210 13.04 -3.11 10.07
CA GLU A 210 14.02 -2.02 10.17
C GLU A 210 13.38 -0.62 10.26
N ALA A 211 12.18 -0.41 9.69
CA ALA A 211 11.42 0.81 9.93
C ALA A 211 10.80 0.83 11.35
N ILE A 212 10.55 -0.35 11.94
CA ILE A 212 10.15 -0.47 13.37
C ILE A 212 11.25 0.08 14.29
N GLY A 213 12.52 -0.03 13.90
CA GLY A 213 13.67 0.53 14.65
C GLY A 213 14.15 1.90 14.19
N GLY A 214 13.51 2.51 13.18
CA GLY A 214 13.92 3.79 12.62
C GLY A 214 13.31 4.97 13.37
N SER A 215 14.13 5.86 13.92
CA SER A 215 13.69 7.20 14.32
C SER A 215 13.80 8.15 13.12
N PHE A 216 12.72 8.87 12.79
CA PHE A 216 12.74 9.97 11.83
C PHE A 216 12.68 11.29 12.61
N VAL A 217 13.52 12.25 12.25
CA VAL A 217 13.43 13.60 12.82
C VAL A 217 12.28 14.32 12.12
N HIS A 218 11.23 14.66 12.87
CA HIS A 218 10.10 15.44 12.39
C HIS A 218 9.45 16.23 13.53
N ASP A 219 8.75 17.30 13.18
CA ASP A 219 7.98 18.12 14.12
C ASP A 219 6.49 17.72 14.20
N PHE A 220 6.06 16.68 13.47
CA PHE A 220 4.68 16.19 13.57
C PHE A 220 4.43 15.56 14.94
N GLU A 221 3.21 15.70 15.47
CA GLU A 221 2.78 15.01 16.71
C GLU A 221 2.77 13.49 16.56
N ARG A 222 2.55 13.05 15.32
CA ARG A 222 2.77 11.67 14.89
C ARG A 222 2.85 11.57 13.38
N VAL A 223 3.56 10.56 12.91
CA VAL A 223 3.52 10.09 11.53
C VAL A 223 2.91 8.69 11.53
N VAL A 224 1.84 8.52 10.77
CA VAL A 224 1.13 7.25 10.60
C VAL A 224 1.40 6.72 9.20
N LEU A 225 2.00 5.54 9.09
CA LEU A 225 2.07 4.78 7.84
C LEU A 225 0.94 3.75 7.85
N TYR A 226 0.04 3.84 6.89
CA TYR A 226 -1.06 2.90 6.71
C TYR A 226 -0.92 2.15 5.39
N ALA A 227 -1.03 0.83 5.43
CA ALA A 227 -1.01 -0.03 4.25
C ALA A 227 -2.22 -0.96 4.28
N GLU A 228 -3.02 -0.96 3.20
CA GLU A 228 -4.23 -1.78 3.09
C GLU A 228 -3.96 -3.30 3.13
N GLU A 229 -2.72 -3.73 2.84
CA GLU A 229 -2.32 -5.15 2.69
C GLU A 229 -1.97 -5.87 4.01
N ASN A 230 -1.46 -5.17 5.03
CA ASN A 230 -0.95 -5.81 6.27
C ASN A 230 -2.02 -5.93 7.36
N GLY A 231 -3.13 -6.59 7.08
CA GLY A 231 -4.25 -6.60 8.03
C GLY A 231 -4.81 -5.20 8.29
N ARG A 232 -4.57 -4.26 7.34
CA ARG A 232 -5.04 -2.87 7.37
C ARG A 232 -4.50 -2.06 8.56
N GLN A 233 -3.28 -2.33 8.98
CA GLN A 233 -2.57 -1.56 10.00
C GLN A 233 -1.13 -1.32 9.58
N GLY A 234 -0.47 -0.38 10.24
CA GLY A 234 0.90 -0.07 9.93
C GLY A 234 1.75 0.43 11.10
N MET A 235 2.34 1.62 10.99
CA MET A 235 3.27 2.16 11.98
C MET A 235 2.87 3.54 12.45
N ILE A 236 3.13 3.84 13.73
CA ILE A 236 3.01 5.17 14.30
C ILE A 236 4.39 5.56 14.85
N TRP A 237 4.98 6.62 14.29
CA TRP A 237 6.10 7.32 14.90
C TRP A 237 5.56 8.53 15.66
N ARG A 238 6.00 8.73 16.90
CA ARG A 238 5.65 9.88 17.75
C ARG A 238 6.87 10.76 17.89
#